data_AF-A0A9D1HZ69-F1
#
_entry.id   AF-A0A9D1HZ69-F1
#
_cell.length_a   1.000
_cell.length_b   1.000
_cell.length_c   1.000
_cell.angle_alpha   90.00
_cell.angle_beta   90.00
_cell.angle_gamma   90.00
#
_symmetry.space_group_name_H-M   'P 1'
#
loop_
_entity.id
_entity.type
_entity.pdbx_description
1 polymer ?
#
loop_
_entity_poly.entity_id
_entity_poly.type
_entity_poly.pdbx_seq_one_letter_code
_entity_poly.pdbx_strand_id
1 'polypeptide(L)'
;MRLFRIRLREIMKINAVPALVIGGGLALILFVTGGTETPLNYALLIISVLFMSLFFSIHYLMIYYLLQPYNAGTEMKSGMYRIVMIVTYGICFALMQVRMHILIFGAITIVFCIVYSIVASILVYRCAPKTFRIRV
;
A
#
# COMPACT_ATOMS: atom_id res chain seq x y z
N MET A 1 -5.87 -15.16 13.47
CA MET A 1 -6.14 -14.87 12.04
C MET A 1 -7.40 -14.03 11.78
N ARG A 2 -8.51 -14.21 12.53
CA ARG A 2 -9.75 -13.41 12.33
C ARG A 2 -9.53 -11.91 12.58
N LEU A 3 -8.80 -11.55 13.63
CA LEU A 3 -8.50 -10.15 13.98
C LEU A 3 -7.67 -9.41 12.91
N PHE A 4 -6.66 -10.08 12.32
CA PHE A 4 -5.85 -9.52 11.23
C PHE A 4 -6.72 -9.20 10.00
N ARG A 5 -7.59 -10.14 9.59
CA ARG A 5 -8.51 -9.92 8.46
C ARG A 5 -9.50 -8.78 8.73
N ILE A 6 -9.96 -8.62 9.97
CA ILE A 6 -10.86 -7.53 10.37
C ILE A 6 -10.13 -6.20 10.27
N ARG A 7 -8.96 -6.07 10.90
CA ARG A 7 -8.16 -4.83 10.85
C ARG A 7 -7.74 -4.48 9.43
N LEU A 8 -7.36 -5.47 8.62
CA LEU A 8 -7.02 -5.25 7.22
C LEU A 8 -8.22 -4.68 6.45
N ARG A 9 -9.39 -5.29 6.60
CA ARG A 9 -10.62 -4.81 5.93
C ARG A 9 -11.00 -3.40 6.38
N GLU A 10 -10.86 -3.08 7.66
CA GLU A 10 -11.14 -1.73 8.17
C GLU A 10 -10.18 -0.69 7.60
N ILE A 11 -8.86 -0.94 7.68
CA ILE A 11 -7.85 -0.02 7.13
C ILE A 11 -8.05 0.16 5.62
N MET A 12 -8.31 -0.93 4.88
CA MET A 12 -8.60 -0.85 3.45
C MET A 12 -9.83 0.02 3.16
N LYS A 13 -10.91 -0.10 3.94
CA LYS A 13 -12.11 0.74 3.76
C LYS A 13 -11.81 2.20 4.05
N ILE A 14 -11.09 2.49 5.13
CA ILE A 14 -10.74 3.85 5.53
C ILE A 14 -9.81 4.49 4.49
N ASN A 15 -8.81 3.76 4.01
CA ASN A 15 -7.84 4.25 3.02
C ASN A 15 -8.39 4.25 1.58
N ALA A 16 -9.50 3.57 1.29
CA ALA A 16 -10.15 3.60 -0.02
C ALA A 16 -10.80 4.97 -0.28
N VAL A 17 -11.35 5.63 0.74
CA VAL A 17 -11.99 6.94 0.60
C VAL A 17 -11.01 8.01 0.09
N PRO A 18 -9.86 8.29 0.75
CA PRO A 18 -8.90 9.26 0.25
C PRO A 18 -8.30 8.83 -1.11
N ALA A 19 -8.12 7.52 -1.33
CA ALA A 19 -7.63 7.01 -2.60
C ALA A 19 -8.60 7.29 -3.76
N LEU A 20 -9.91 7.16 -3.55
CA LEU A 20 -10.92 7.52 -4.55
C LEU A 20 -10.93 9.02 -4.83
N VAL A 21 -10.84 9.84 -3.79
CA VAL A 21 -10.78 11.31 -3.95
C VAL A 21 -9.54 11.72 -4.74
N ILE A 22 -8.37 11.16 -4.41
CA ILE A 22 -7.11 11.43 -5.13
C ILE A 22 -7.19 10.90 -6.57
N GLY A 23 -7.62 9.66 -6.77
CA GLY A 23 -7.73 9.04 -8.10
C GLY A 23 -8.71 9.78 -9.00
N GLY A 24 -9.88 10.14 -8.48
CA GLY A 24 -10.87 10.95 -9.19
C GLY A 24 -10.37 12.35 -9.50
N GLY A 25 -9.71 13.02 -8.54
CA GLY A 25 -9.12 14.33 -8.73
C GLY A 25 -8.03 14.33 -9.82
N LEU A 26 -7.14 13.34 -9.80
CA LEU A 26 -6.11 13.17 -10.84
C LEU A 26 -6.73 12.88 -12.22
N ALA A 27 -7.76 12.02 -12.27
CA ALA A 27 -8.47 11.75 -13.53
C ALA A 27 -9.16 13.01 -14.08
N LEU A 28 -9.76 13.83 -13.22
CA LEU A 28 -10.37 15.10 -13.61
C LEU A 28 -9.33 16.09 -14.13
N ILE A 29 -8.19 16.24 -13.45
CA ILE A 29 -7.08 17.09 -13.92
C ILE A 29 -6.59 16.63 -15.30
N LEU A 30 -6.44 15.31 -15.49
CA LEU A 30 -6.03 14.75 -16.77
C LEU A 30 -7.08 15.00 -17.87
N PHE A 31 -8.37 15.07 -17.50
CA PHE A 31 -9.46 15.31 -18.43
C PHE A 31 -9.49 16.78 -18.87
N VAL A 32 -9.40 17.71 -17.92
CA VAL A 32 -9.39 19.15 -18.19
C VAL A 32 -8.16 19.57 -18.99
N THR A 33 -7.01 18.93 -18.77
CA THR A 33 -5.77 19.22 -19.49
C THR A 33 -5.69 18.58 -20.88
N GLY A 34 -6.66 17.72 -21.27
CA GLY A 34 -6.61 16.98 -22.53
C GLY A 34 -5.44 16.00 -22.61
N GLY A 35 -4.94 15.52 -21.47
CA GLY A 35 -3.71 14.73 -21.41
C GLY A 35 -3.80 13.34 -22.05
N THR A 36 -5.01 12.86 -22.40
CA THR A 36 -5.19 11.61 -23.13
C THR A 36 -6.53 11.53 -23.87
N GLU A 37 -6.50 11.05 -25.11
CA GLU A 37 -7.69 10.79 -25.94
C GLU A 37 -8.44 9.52 -25.50
N THR A 38 -7.77 8.62 -24.76
CA THR A 38 -8.26 7.27 -24.49
C THR A 38 -9.01 7.21 -23.16
N PRO A 39 -10.34 6.96 -23.15
CA PRO A 39 -11.14 6.90 -21.92
C PRO A 39 -10.63 5.87 -20.89
N LEU A 40 -10.00 4.81 -21.39
CA LEU A 40 -9.40 3.73 -20.59
C LEU A 40 -8.32 4.22 -19.62
N ASN A 41 -7.56 5.26 -19.97
CA ASN A 41 -6.47 5.78 -19.13
C ASN A 41 -6.99 6.43 -17.85
N TYR A 42 -8.16 7.07 -17.88
CA TYR A 42 -8.78 7.64 -16.69
C TYR A 42 -9.21 6.56 -15.70
N ALA A 43 -9.86 5.50 -16.20
CA ALA A 43 -10.26 4.36 -15.38
C ALA A 43 -9.04 3.64 -14.78
N LEU A 44 -8.01 3.40 -15.61
CA LEU A 44 -6.77 2.77 -15.15
C LEU A 44 -6.06 3.61 -14.10
N LEU A 45 -6.07 4.93 -14.21
CA LEU A 45 -5.47 5.81 -13.20
C LEU A 45 -6.17 5.68 -11.85
N ILE A 46 -7.51 5.73 -11.82
CA ILE A 46 -8.29 5.53 -10.59
C ILE A 46 -8.02 4.15 -9.98
N ILE A 47 -8.05 3.10 -10.81
CA ILE A 47 -7.81 1.72 -10.38
C ILE A 47 -6.40 1.59 -9.79
N SER A 48 -5.38 2.17 -10.43
CA SER A 48 -3.99 2.08 -9.99
C SER A 48 -3.78 2.75 -8.63
N VAL A 49 -4.43 3.90 -8.38
CA VAL A 49 -4.39 4.59 -7.09
C VAL A 49 -5.04 3.74 -5.99
N LEU A 50 -6.16 3.05 -6.29
CA LEU A 50 -6.77 2.11 -5.36
C LEU A 50 -5.82 0.96 -5.03
N PHE A 51 -5.20 0.33 -6.02
CA PHE A 51 -4.24 -0.76 -5.80
C PHE A 51 -3.04 -0.30 -4.97
N MET A 52 -2.51 0.91 -5.20
CA MET A 52 -1.44 1.48 -4.37
C MET A 52 -1.88 1.68 -2.91
N SER A 53 -3.09 2.19 -2.68
CA SER A 53 -3.65 2.33 -1.34
C SER A 53 -3.79 0.97 -0.63
N LEU A 54 -4.21 -0.07 -1.36
CA LEU A 54 -4.27 -1.43 -0.85
C LEU A 54 -2.89 -1.98 -0.49
N PHE A 55 -1.90 -1.79 -1.36
CA PHE A 55 -0.53 -2.21 -1.12
C PHE A 55 0.04 -1.59 0.15
N PHE A 56 -0.04 -0.26 0.31
CA PHE A 56 0.47 0.42 1.49
C PHE A 56 -0.25 -0.01 2.77
N SER A 57 -1.56 -0.26 2.70
CA SER A 57 -2.34 -0.77 3.83
C SER A 57 -1.88 -2.16 4.29
N ILE A 58 -1.65 -3.07 3.35
CA ILE A 58 -1.16 -4.43 3.63
C ILE A 58 0.29 -4.39 4.13
N HIS A 59 1.15 -3.60 3.49
CA HIS A 59 2.55 -3.44 3.86
C HIS A 59 2.70 -2.94 5.30
N TYR A 60 1.96 -1.88 5.66
CA TYR A 60 1.95 -1.35 7.02
C TYR A 60 1.49 -2.39 8.04
N LEU A 61 0.39 -3.09 7.74
CA LEU A 61 -0.15 -4.11 8.65
C LEU A 61 0.82 -5.29 8.81
N MET A 62 1.44 -5.75 7.72
CA MET A 62 2.43 -6.82 7.76
C MET A 62 3.60 -6.44 8.69
N ILE A 63 4.15 -5.24 8.51
CA ILE A 63 5.24 -4.74 9.35
C ILE A 63 4.80 -4.64 10.81
N TYR A 64 3.62 -4.09 11.07
CA TYR A 64 3.07 -3.95 12.42
C TYR A 64 2.97 -5.30 13.13
N TYR A 65 2.44 -6.33 12.45
CA TYR A 65 2.28 -7.66 13.03
C TYR A 65 3.59 -8.45 13.15
N LEU A 66 4.58 -8.19 12.28
CA LEU A 66 5.84 -8.92 12.27
C LEU A 66 6.87 -8.33 13.26
N LEU A 67 6.93 -7.00 13.34
CA LEU A 67 7.98 -6.28 14.07
C LEU A 67 7.52 -5.65 15.38
N GLN A 68 6.20 -5.54 15.61
CA GLN A 68 5.58 -4.90 16.76
C GLN A 68 6.35 -3.65 17.25
N PRO A 69 6.39 -2.59 16.44
CA PRO A 69 7.30 -1.46 16.65
C PRO A 69 7.02 -0.63 17.91
N TYR A 70 5.78 -0.71 18.42
CA TYR A 70 5.29 0.07 19.56
C TYR A 70 5.18 -0.81 20.82
N ASN A 71 5.70 -0.30 21.92
CA ASN A 71 5.52 -0.89 23.24
C ASN A 71 4.23 -0.39 23.91
N ALA A 72 3.86 -0.92 25.09
CA ALA A 72 2.65 -0.50 25.82
C ALA A 72 2.58 1.02 26.11
N GLY A 73 3.73 1.69 26.22
CA GLY A 73 3.83 3.15 26.37
C GLY A 73 3.84 3.95 25.05
N THR A 74 3.46 3.35 23.92
CA THR A 74 3.49 3.96 22.55
C THR A 74 4.86 4.38 22.04
N GLU A 75 5.94 4.07 22.77
CA GLU A 75 7.30 4.35 22.33
C GLU A 75 7.74 3.41 21.19
N MET A 76 8.31 3.99 20.14
CA MET A 76 8.84 3.26 18.99
C MET A 76 10.26 2.74 19.31
N LYS A 77 10.38 1.44 19.67
CA LYS A 77 11.69 0.83 20.02
C LYS A 77 12.36 0.04 18.89
N SER A 78 11.63 -0.35 17.85
CA SER A 78 12.18 -1.23 16.81
C SER A 78 13.00 -0.46 15.77
N GLY A 79 14.33 -0.55 15.85
CA GLY A 79 15.23 -0.02 14.81
C GLY A 79 15.01 -0.66 13.44
N MET A 80 14.60 -1.93 13.42
CA MET A 80 14.25 -2.66 12.19
C MET A 80 13.03 -2.03 11.48
N TYR A 81 12.02 -1.59 12.23
CA TYR A 81 10.88 -0.85 11.67
C TYR A 81 11.34 0.43 10.96
N ARG A 82 12.25 1.19 11.58
CA ARG A 82 12.78 2.43 11.00
C ARG A 82 13.51 2.16 9.68
N ILE A 83 14.34 1.12 9.63
CA ILE A 83 15.07 0.74 8.41
C ILE A 83 14.09 0.36 7.29
N VAL A 84 13.10 -0.50 7.59
CA VAL A 84 12.11 -0.92 6.59
C VAL A 84 11.33 0.28 6.06
N MET A 85 10.90 1.20 6.93
CA MET A 85 10.20 2.41 6.51
C MET A 85 11.08 3.30 5.61
N ILE A 86 12.34 3.54 5.98
CA ILE A 86 13.28 4.32 5.15
C ILE A 86 13.45 3.69 3.77
N VAL A 87 13.62 2.37 3.71
CA VAL A 87 13.78 1.64 2.45
C VAL A 87 12.53 1.75 1.59
N THR A 88 11.35 1.50 2.15
CA THR A 88 10.09 1.59 1.41
C THR A 88 9.87 3.00 0.85
N TYR A 89 10.02 4.04 1.68
CA TYR A 89 9.85 5.41 1.21
C TYR A 89 10.93 5.83 0.21
N GLY A 90 12.18 5.37 0.38
CA GLY A 90 13.26 5.60 -0.57
C GLY A 90 12.96 5.02 -1.96
N ILE A 91 12.42 3.79 -2.01
CA ILE A 91 11.99 3.17 -3.27
C ILE A 91 10.85 3.97 -3.91
N CYS A 92 9.83 4.36 -3.13
CA CYS A 92 8.72 5.16 -3.65
C CYS A 92 9.18 6.52 -4.19
N PHE A 93 10.13 7.16 -3.53
CA PHE A 93 10.73 8.40 -3.99
C PHE A 93 11.48 8.22 -5.32
N ALA A 94 12.26 7.14 -5.46
CA ALA A 94 12.94 6.83 -6.72
C ALA A 94 11.93 6.58 -7.85
N LEU A 95 10.86 5.82 -7.58
CA LEU A 95 9.79 5.55 -8.55
C LEU A 95 9.06 6.82 -9.00
N MET A 96 8.92 7.83 -8.12
CA MET A 96 8.30 9.11 -8.46
C MET A 96 9.07 9.88 -9.54
N GLN A 97 10.39 9.67 -9.66
CA GLN A 97 11.20 10.32 -10.70
C GLN A 97 11.10 9.63 -12.07
N VAL A 98 10.58 8.40 -12.11
CA VAL A 98 10.46 7.64 -13.36
C VAL A 98 9.24 8.11 -14.13
N ARG A 99 9.48 8.72 -15.30
CA ARG A 99 8.39 9.06 -16.24
C ARG A 99 7.97 7.81 -17.01
N MET A 100 6.75 7.35 -16.79
CA MET A 100 6.17 6.20 -17.50
C MET A 100 4.82 6.55 -18.11
N HIS A 101 4.49 5.88 -19.21
CA HIS A 101 3.16 5.96 -19.81
C HIS A 101 2.11 5.33 -18.89
N ILE A 102 0.92 5.95 -18.80
CA ILE A 102 -0.15 5.60 -17.83
C ILE A 102 -0.54 4.12 -17.92
N LEU A 103 -0.62 3.56 -19.13
CA LEU A 103 -0.94 2.14 -19.34
C LEU A 103 0.09 1.20 -18.71
N ILE A 104 1.38 1.48 -18.92
CA ILE A 104 2.48 0.66 -18.43
C ILE A 104 2.54 0.77 -16.90
N PHE A 105 2.42 2.00 -16.38
CA PHE A 105 2.37 2.25 -14.94
C PHE A 105 1.23 1.46 -14.30
N GLY A 106 0.00 1.59 -14.81
CA GLY A 106 -1.16 0.94 -14.24
C GLY A 106 -1.07 -0.60 -14.28
N ALA A 107 -0.62 -1.17 -15.41
CA ALA A 107 -0.44 -2.61 -15.53
C ALA A 107 0.61 -3.14 -14.52
N ILE A 108 1.77 -2.50 -14.43
CA ILE A 108 2.83 -2.89 -13.49
C ILE A 108 2.33 -2.76 -12.05
N THR A 109 1.68 -1.64 -11.70
CA THR A 109 1.14 -1.41 -10.36
C THR A 109 0.12 -2.47 -9.97
N ILE A 110 -0.81 -2.81 -10.85
CA ILE A 110 -1.83 -3.84 -10.56
C ILE A 110 -1.16 -5.20 -10.33
N VAL A 111 -0.29 -5.64 -11.25
CA VAL A 111 0.41 -6.92 -11.15
C VAL A 111 1.25 -6.98 -9.87
N PHE A 112 2.03 -5.94 -9.60
CA PHE A 112 2.85 -5.84 -8.41
C PHE A 112 2.01 -5.90 -7.13
N CYS A 113 0.91 -5.14 -7.06
CA CYS A 113 0.04 -5.12 -5.89
C CYS A 113 -0.61 -6.48 -5.64
N ILE A 114 -1.04 -7.20 -6.68
CA ILE A 114 -1.61 -8.55 -6.55
C ILE A 114 -0.56 -9.52 -6.03
N VAL A 115 0.61 -9.59 -6.69
CA VAL A 115 1.70 -10.49 -6.30
C VAL A 115 2.14 -10.20 -4.87
N TYR A 116 2.37 -8.93 -4.54
CA TYR A 116 2.79 -8.53 -3.20
C TYR A 116 1.72 -8.86 -2.15
N SER A 117 0.44 -8.63 -2.43
CA SER A 117 -0.65 -8.94 -1.49
C SER A 117 -0.72 -10.44 -1.17
N ILE A 118 -0.48 -11.29 -2.17
CA ILE A 118 -0.40 -12.75 -1.99
C ILE A 118 0.80 -13.11 -1.11
N VAL A 119 2.00 -12.62 -1.47
CA VAL A 119 3.23 -12.89 -0.70
C VAL A 119 3.10 -12.39 0.74
N ALA A 120 2.59 -11.18 0.93
CA ALA A 120 2.39 -10.58 2.25
C ALA A 120 1.39 -11.37 3.09
N SER A 121 0.28 -11.81 2.49
CA SER A 121 -0.68 -12.68 3.17
C SER A 121 0.00 -13.97 3.62
N ILE A 122 0.74 -14.65 2.74
CA ILE A 122 1.46 -15.89 3.06
C ILE A 122 2.48 -15.66 4.18
N LEU A 123 3.26 -14.58 4.10
CA LEU A 123 4.27 -14.23 5.10
C LEU A 123 3.63 -13.97 6.46
N VAL A 124 2.52 -13.24 6.51
CA VAL A 124 1.76 -13.04 7.75
C VAL A 124 1.25 -14.38 8.29
N TYR A 125 0.66 -15.26 7.46
CA TYR A 125 0.18 -16.56 7.93
C TYR A 125 1.31 -17.45 8.48
N ARG A 126 2.51 -17.42 7.88
CA ARG A 126 3.65 -18.26 8.31
C ARG A 126 4.42 -17.67 9.47
N CYS A 127 4.65 -16.36 9.49
CA CYS A 127 5.52 -15.71 10.48
C CYS A 127 4.77 -15.19 11.70
N ALA A 128 3.51 -14.73 11.56
CA ALA A 128 2.73 -14.24 12.70
C ALA A 128 2.62 -15.24 13.86
N PRO A 129 2.39 -16.56 13.68
CA PRO A 129 2.35 -17.48 14.82
C PRO A 129 3.70 -17.63 15.55
N LYS A 130 4.84 -17.31 14.90
CA LYS A 130 6.19 -17.44 15.49
C LYS A 130 6.73 -16.15 16.10
N THR A 131 6.21 -14.98 15.72
CA THR A 131 6.69 -13.66 16.18
C THR A 131 5.73 -12.93 17.12
N PHE A 132 4.50 -13.41 17.33
CA PHE A 132 3.55 -12.82 18.27
C PHE A 132 3.91 -13.14 19.73
N ARG A 133 4.98 -12.51 20.24
CA ARG A 133 5.27 -12.43 21.67
C ARG A 133 4.80 -11.08 22.17
N ILE A 134 3.76 -11.08 23.01
CA ILE A 134 3.33 -9.90 23.76
C ILE A 134 4.52 -9.50 24.65
N ARG A 135 5.25 -8.45 24.25
CA ARG A 135 6.18 -7.79 25.17
C ARG A 135 5.35 -6.88 26.06
N VAL A 136 5.24 -7.30 27.32
CA VAL A 136 4.73 -6.50 28.43
C VAL A 136 5.73 -5.38 28.71
#